data_AF-A0AA96RJ52-F1
#
_entry.id   AF-A0AA96RJ52-F1
#
_cell.length_a   1.000
_cell.length_b   1.000
_cell.length_c   1.000
_cell.angle_alpha   90.00
_cell.angle_beta   90.00
_cell.angle_gamma   90.00
#
_symmetry.space_group_name_H-M   'P 1'
#
loop_
_entity.id
_entity.type
_entity.pdbx_description
1 polymer ?
#
loop_
_entity_poly.entity_id
_entity_poly.type
_entity_poly.pdbx_seq_one_letter_code
_entity_poly.pdbx_strand_id
1 'polypeptide(L)'
;MPAYTKPGYAPDTGTKKFYLAGSRAGLDVATEWYIDASNSTLFLYTPTGDCPANHLVEMKSRKWGFDLGTSTNIHIKGLNIFGTGIRTWDSQDSGIDGIVADYPAISRVSYSAGYDPGNVGFSGAMTTDSGIVPGGMAYNHYGRANILKNSVIKNAKTTAAFALGGEESKVVNNDIHDALMAVIANGRRFLISYNTIHDIGSNAVQDYYYNTIIEHNDISQILKDGNKDDEPFHPYGMDVGNSEWRYNRIHNFSALHYAAGLYADNGTSNLLICSIPHFNLRLDLVALA
;
A
#
# COMPACT_ATOMS: atom_id res chain seq x y z
N MET A 1 38.70 17.09 -0.66
CA MET A 1 37.67 16.45 -1.49
C MET A 1 36.51 17.43 -1.61
N PRO A 2 36.01 17.78 -2.81
CA PRO A 2 34.87 18.67 -2.92
C PRO A 2 33.60 17.96 -2.46
N ALA A 3 32.79 18.65 -1.66
CA ALA A 3 31.50 18.16 -1.19
C ALA A 3 30.55 17.98 -2.38
N TYR A 4 30.01 16.78 -2.54
CA TYR A 4 28.92 16.50 -3.47
C TYR A 4 27.62 17.03 -2.85
N THR A 5 27.24 18.27 -3.15
CA THR A 5 25.90 18.76 -2.83
C THR A 5 24.93 18.20 -3.86
N LYS A 6 24.06 17.27 -3.43
CA LYS A 6 22.89 16.83 -4.20
C LYS A 6 22.17 18.09 -4.68
N PRO A 7 21.94 18.29 -5.99
CA PRO A 7 21.14 19.41 -6.45
C PRO A 7 19.77 19.27 -5.78
N GLY A 8 19.40 20.25 -4.95
CA GLY A 8 18.03 20.34 -4.47
C GLY A 8 17.11 20.42 -5.68
N TYR A 9 16.04 19.63 -5.69
CA TYR A 9 14.99 19.76 -6.70
C TYR A 9 14.54 21.23 -6.73
N ALA A 10 14.88 21.95 -7.79
CA ALA A 10 14.34 23.28 -8.02
C ALA A 10 12.82 23.15 -8.16
N PRO A 11 12.02 24.09 -7.63
CA PRO A 11 10.58 24.07 -7.83
C PRO A 11 10.27 24.14 -9.33
N ASP A 12 9.61 23.09 -9.82
CA ASP A 12 9.27 22.90 -11.24
C ASP A 12 8.31 24.00 -11.73
N THR A 13 8.54 24.51 -12.94
CA THR A 13 7.93 25.72 -13.52
C THR A 13 6.51 25.51 -14.08
N GLY A 14 5.63 24.80 -13.36
CA GLY A 14 4.18 24.82 -13.63
C GLY A 14 3.56 23.55 -14.22
N THR A 15 4.24 22.40 -14.19
CA THR A 15 3.72 21.11 -14.69
C THR A 15 3.16 20.17 -13.62
N LYS A 16 3.25 20.54 -12.33
CA LYS A 16 2.75 19.70 -11.23
C LYS A 16 1.29 20.01 -10.93
N LYS A 17 0.47 18.97 -10.90
CA LYS A 17 -0.94 19.04 -10.46
C LYS A 17 -0.98 18.92 -8.94
N PHE A 18 -1.87 19.66 -8.30
CA PHE A 18 -2.13 19.56 -6.87
C PHE A 18 -3.63 19.58 -6.61
N TYR A 19 -4.02 19.08 -5.44
CA TYR A 19 -5.37 19.16 -4.92
C TYR A 19 -5.34 19.87 -3.56
N LEU A 20 -6.38 20.63 -3.27
CA LEU A 20 -6.62 21.18 -1.94
C LEU A 20 -7.68 20.31 -1.26
N ALA A 21 -7.43 19.88 -0.04
CA ALA A 21 -8.34 19.05 0.75
C ALA A 21 -8.39 19.52 2.20
N GLY A 22 -9.44 19.13 2.93
CA GLY A 22 -9.56 19.44 4.36
C GLY A 22 -9.99 20.86 4.69
N SER A 23 -10.60 21.59 3.75
CA SER A 23 -11.19 22.91 3.99
C SER A 23 -12.72 22.84 3.99
N ARG A 24 -13.36 23.54 4.93
CA ARG A 24 -14.82 23.70 4.95
C ARG A 24 -15.34 24.38 3.69
N ALA A 25 -14.55 25.30 3.12
CA ALA A 25 -14.93 26.07 1.93
C ALA A 25 -14.93 25.24 0.65
N GLY A 26 -14.23 24.10 0.64
CA GLY A 26 -14.24 23.15 -0.47
C GLY A 26 -15.26 22.03 -0.29
N LEU A 27 -16.22 22.14 0.65
CA LEU A 27 -17.34 21.20 0.72
C LEU A 27 -18.47 21.73 -0.17
N ASP A 28 -18.59 21.22 -1.39
CA ASP A 28 -19.53 21.75 -2.39
C ASP A 28 -20.23 20.70 -3.27
N VAL A 29 -19.83 19.42 -3.24
CA VAL A 29 -20.49 18.36 -4.01
C VAL A 29 -20.87 17.13 -3.17
N ALA A 30 -21.79 16.31 -3.70
CA ALA A 30 -22.23 15.07 -3.10
C ALA A 30 -21.04 14.15 -2.76
N THR A 31 -21.15 13.39 -1.65
CA THR A 31 -20.14 12.46 -1.10
C THR A 31 -18.95 13.12 -0.39
N GLU A 32 -18.80 14.43 -0.46
CA GLU A 32 -17.76 15.12 0.29
C GLU A 32 -18.13 15.30 1.77
N TRP A 33 -17.10 15.47 2.60
CA TRP A 33 -17.26 15.65 4.04
C TRP A 33 -16.10 16.46 4.64
N TYR A 34 -16.39 17.15 5.73
CA TYR A 34 -15.45 17.97 6.49
C TYR A 34 -15.68 17.79 7.99
N ILE A 35 -14.64 17.35 8.71
CA ILE A 35 -14.63 17.31 10.18
C ILE A 35 -14.06 18.62 10.70
N ASP A 36 -14.87 19.34 11.46
CA ASP A 36 -14.44 20.41 12.35
C ASP A 36 -14.10 19.81 13.71
N ALA A 37 -12.82 19.49 13.90
CA ALA A 37 -12.34 18.91 15.15
C ALA A 37 -12.45 19.89 16.33
N SER A 38 -12.35 21.20 16.08
CA SER A 38 -12.43 22.22 17.13
C SER A 38 -13.81 22.28 17.77
N ASN A 39 -14.86 22.04 16.96
CA ASN A 39 -16.25 22.04 17.40
C ASN A 39 -16.86 20.63 17.44
N SER A 40 -16.06 19.58 17.30
CA SER A 40 -16.51 18.17 17.27
C SER A 40 -17.70 17.92 16.32
N THR A 41 -17.68 18.57 15.15
CA THR A 41 -18.80 18.56 14.20
C THR A 41 -18.38 17.94 12.87
N LEU A 42 -19.16 16.98 12.37
CA LEU A 42 -19.05 16.46 11.02
C LEU A 42 -20.04 17.18 10.11
N PHE A 43 -19.54 17.77 9.04
CA PHE A 43 -20.37 18.25 7.94
C PHE A 43 -20.19 17.33 6.74
N LEU A 44 -21.27 17.01 6.02
CA LEU A 44 -21.23 16.15 4.85
C LEU A 44 -22.33 16.50 3.86
N TYR A 45 -22.09 16.24 2.58
CA TYR A 45 -23.15 16.09 1.58
C TYR A 45 -23.43 14.60 1.38
N THR A 46 -24.68 14.17 1.58
CA THR A 46 -25.04 12.79 1.31
C THR A 46 -24.88 12.48 -0.18
N PRO A 47 -24.76 11.20 -0.57
CA PRO A 47 -24.58 10.84 -1.98
C PRO A 47 -25.69 11.36 -2.91
N THR A 48 -26.89 11.59 -2.39
CA THR A 48 -28.06 12.09 -3.14
C THR A 48 -28.50 13.51 -2.73
N GLY A 49 -27.76 14.17 -1.84
CA GLY A 49 -28.09 15.51 -1.33
C GLY A 49 -29.34 15.58 -0.43
N ASP A 50 -29.87 14.45 0.00
CA ASP A 50 -31.00 14.32 0.92
C ASP A 50 -30.59 14.46 2.40
N CYS A 51 -31.54 14.24 3.31
CA CYS A 51 -31.32 14.41 4.75
C CYS A 51 -30.32 13.36 5.29
N PRO A 52 -29.23 13.76 5.98
CA PRO A 52 -28.28 12.83 6.59
C PRO A 52 -28.89 11.86 7.60
N ALA A 53 -30.04 12.19 8.20
CA ALA A 53 -30.73 11.31 9.15
C ALA A 53 -31.22 9.99 8.53
N ASN A 54 -31.30 9.91 7.20
CA ASN A 54 -31.69 8.70 6.48
C ASN A 54 -30.51 7.77 6.18
N HIS A 55 -29.29 8.14 6.58
CA HIS A 55 -28.06 7.43 6.24
C HIS A 55 -27.37 6.89 7.48
N LEU A 56 -26.72 5.74 7.32
CA LEU A 56 -25.74 5.26 8.27
C LEU A 56 -24.42 6.00 8.01
N VAL A 57 -23.89 6.67 9.05
CA VAL A 57 -22.60 7.33 9.00
C VAL A 57 -21.65 6.61 9.95
N GLU A 58 -20.61 5.99 9.40
CA GLU A 58 -19.59 5.28 10.18
C GLU A 58 -18.25 6.01 10.10
N MET A 59 -17.56 6.08 11.23
CA MET A 59 -16.24 6.69 11.33
C MET A 59 -15.29 5.77 12.09
N LYS A 60 -14.06 5.65 11.58
CA LYS A 60 -12.97 4.94 12.26
C LYS A 60 -12.74 5.55 13.65
N SER A 61 -12.87 4.74 14.68
CA SER A 61 -12.67 5.14 16.09
C SER A 61 -11.38 4.59 16.70
N ARG A 62 -10.77 3.58 16.08
CA ARG A 62 -9.50 2.98 16.53
C ARG A 62 -8.66 2.52 15.35
N LYS A 63 -7.34 2.50 15.57
CA LYS A 63 -6.38 2.06 14.56
C LYS A 63 -6.41 0.55 14.37
N TRP A 64 -6.22 -0.18 15.48
CA TRP A 64 -6.13 -1.64 15.52
C TRP A 64 -7.36 -2.24 16.20
N GLY A 65 -8.01 -3.16 15.50
CA GLY A 65 -9.09 -3.98 16.04
C GLY A 65 -8.51 -5.16 16.81
N PHE A 66 -7.39 -5.67 16.29
CA PHE A 66 -6.57 -6.71 16.90
C PHE A 66 -5.11 -6.27 16.89
N ASP A 67 -4.48 -6.38 18.05
CA ASP A 67 -3.04 -6.16 18.22
C ASP A 67 -2.46 -7.37 18.94
N LEU A 68 -1.70 -8.18 18.20
CA LEU A 68 -1.19 -9.45 18.69
C LEU A 68 0.12 -9.26 19.46
N GLY A 69 0.77 -8.09 19.36
CA GLY A 69 2.03 -7.81 20.04
C GLY A 69 3.07 -8.93 19.81
N THR A 70 3.50 -9.56 20.90
CA THR A 70 4.47 -10.68 20.95
C THR A 70 3.81 -12.06 21.05
N SER A 71 2.50 -12.16 20.82
CA SER A 71 1.76 -13.41 20.98
C SER A 71 2.18 -14.45 19.94
N THR A 72 2.05 -15.74 20.28
CA THR A 72 2.38 -16.85 19.38
C THR A 72 1.15 -17.73 19.14
N ASN A 73 0.99 -18.27 17.93
CA ASN A 73 -0.06 -19.23 17.58
C ASN A 73 -1.50 -18.69 17.77
N ILE A 74 -1.72 -17.41 17.45
CA ILE A 74 -3.05 -16.78 17.47
C ILE A 74 -3.67 -16.87 16.07
N HIS A 75 -4.94 -17.26 15.99
CA HIS A 75 -5.64 -17.43 14.71
C HIS A 75 -6.92 -16.59 14.66
N ILE A 76 -6.96 -15.61 13.76
CA ILE A 76 -8.13 -14.79 13.48
C ILE A 76 -8.77 -15.32 12.20
N LYS A 77 -10.03 -15.77 12.28
CA LYS A 77 -10.69 -16.44 11.15
C LYS A 77 -12.12 -15.96 10.92
N GLY A 78 -12.50 -15.79 9.65
CA GLY A 78 -13.90 -15.62 9.25
C GLY A 78 -14.57 -14.33 9.72
N LEU A 79 -13.80 -13.27 9.95
CA LEU A 79 -14.31 -12.00 10.47
C LEU A 79 -14.39 -10.93 9.38
N ASN A 80 -15.44 -10.11 9.44
CA ASN A 80 -15.51 -8.85 8.71
C ASN A 80 -15.13 -7.71 9.66
N ILE A 81 -14.08 -6.98 9.33
CA ILE A 81 -13.63 -5.80 10.08
C ILE A 81 -13.79 -4.55 9.23
N PHE A 82 -14.30 -3.48 9.85
CA PHE A 82 -14.55 -2.20 9.20
C PHE A 82 -13.80 -1.08 9.92
N GLY A 83 -13.14 -0.22 9.16
CA GLY A 83 -12.47 0.97 9.68
C GLY A 83 -11.34 0.63 10.66
N THR A 84 -10.78 -0.58 10.66
CA THR A 84 -9.77 -1.00 11.63
C THR A 84 -8.83 -2.05 11.05
N GLY A 85 -7.58 -2.03 11.50
CA GLY A 85 -6.54 -2.95 11.04
C GLY A 85 -6.24 -4.10 12.01
N ILE A 86 -5.31 -4.96 11.62
CA ILE A 86 -4.72 -6.03 12.44
C ILE A 86 -3.20 -5.86 12.46
N ARG A 87 -2.58 -6.00 13.63
CA ARG A 87 -1.13 -5.89 13.78
C ARG A 87 -0.52 -7.10 14.48
N THR A 88 0.56 -7.64 13.91
CA THR A 88 1.27 -8.83 14.43
C THR A 88 2.79 -8.58 14.52
N TRP A 89 3.19 -7.39 14.97
CA TRP A 89 4.58 -6.89 14.94
C TRP A 89 5.64 -7.88 15.42
N ASP A 90 5.46 -8.48 16.59
CA ASP A 90 6.43 -9.44 17.16
C ASP A 90 5.81 -10.83 17.32
N SER A 91 4.70 -11.06 16.60
CA SER A 91 3.95 -12.29 16.70
C SER A 91 4.62 -13.40 15.90
N GLN A 92 4.47 -14.62 16.37
CA GLN A 92 5.02 -15.80 15.72
C GLN A 92 3.92 -16.82 15.44
N ASP A 93 4.07 -17.55 14.33
CA ASP A 93 3.20 -18.68 13.96
C ASP A 93 1.68 -18.37 13.99
N SER A 94 1.31 -17.11 13.75
CA SER A 94 -0.08 -16.66 13.83
C SER A 94 -0.74 -16.57 12.45
N GLY A 95 -2.05 -16.77 12.41
CA GLY A 95 -2.82 -16.87 11.18
C GLY A 95 -3.96 -15.85 11.10
N ILE A 96 -4.10 -15.21 9.94
CA ILE A 96 -5.25 -14.41 9.54
C ILE A 96 -5.84 -15.10 8.30
N ASP A 97 -7.06 -15.63 8.41
CA ASP A 97 -7.63 -16.56 7.43
C ASP A 97 -9.10 -16.26 7.14
N GLY A 98 -9.45 -16.03 5.88
CA GLY A 98 -10.85 -15.88 5.50
C GLY A 98 -11.52 -14.62 6.04
N ILE A 99 -10.77 -13.51 6.19
CA ILE A 99 -11.34 -12.25 6.68
C ILE A 99 -11.75 -11.32 5.53
N VAL A 100 -12.62 -10.35 5.82
CA VAL A 100 -12.81 -9.15 5.00
C VAL A 100 -12.39 -7.94 5.81
N ALA A 101 -11.35 -7.23 5.35
CA ALA A 101 -10.90 -5.99 5.95
C ALA A 101 -11.24 -4.80 5.04
N ASP A 102 -12.22 -4.00 5.47
CA ASP A 102 -12.69 -2.82 4.75
C ASP A 102 -12.26 -1.54 5.49
N TYR A 103 -11.69 -0.58 4.75
CA TYR A 103 -11.06 0.62 5.29
C TYR A 103 -10.05 0.37 6.43
N PRO A 104 -9.15 -0.63 6.34
CA PRO A 104 -8.26 -0.96 7.45
C PRO A 104 -7.18 0.11 7.68
N ALA A 105 -6.72 0.74 6.59
CA ALA A 105 -5.76 1.84 6.57
C ALA A 105 -6.38 3.11 5.96
N ILE A 106 -7.26 3.73 6.76
CA ILE A 106 -7.71 5.10 6.52
C ILE A 106 -7.31 5.96 7.72
N SER A 107 -6.26 6.74 7.59
CA SER A 107 -6.06 7.94 8.37
C SER A 107 -6.30 9.13 7.45
N ARG A 108 -6.92 10.19 7.99
CA ARG A 108 -6.60 11.50 7.44
C ARG A 108 -5.09 11.61 7.58
N VAL A 109 -4.41 11.77 6.45
CA VAL A 109 -3.09 12.39 6.43
C VAL A 109 -3.15 13.57 7.40
N SER A 110 -2.45 13.45 8.52
CA SER A 110 -2.45 14.47 9.56
C SER A 110 -1.83 15.74 8.98
N TYR A 111 -2.65 16.64 8.44
CA TYR A 111 -2.23 17.98 8.02
C TYR A 111 -1.89 18.89 9.23
N SER A 112 -1.77 18.34 10.44
CA SER A 112 -1.44 19.07 11.66
C SER A 112 0.07 19.34 11.84
N ALA A 113 0.91 18.76 10.98
CA ALA A 113 2.32 19.10 10.83
C ALA A 113 2.63 19.14 9.33
N GLY A 114 3.72 19.78 8.90
CA GLY A 114 4.17 19.80 7.50
C GLY A 114 4.47 18.39 6.99
N TYR A 115 3.42 17.62 6.71
CA TYR A 115 3.46 16.24 6.29
C TYR A 115 3.53 16.24 4.77
N ASP A 116 4.66 15.77 4.26
CA ASP A 116 4.89 15.60 2.84
C ASP A 116 4.26 14.27 2.38
N PRO A 117 3.15 14.28 1.62
CA PRO A 117 2.55 13.07 1.08
C PRO A 117 3.46 12.35 0.06
N GLY A 118 4.53 12.99 -0.44
CA GLY A 118 5.58 12.33 -1.22
C GLY A 118 6.60 11.58 -0.36
N ASN A 119 6.64 11.82 0.95
CA ASN A 119 7.56 11.18 1.90
C ASN A 119 6.91 10.04 2.69
N VAL A 120 5.64 9.73 2.40
CA VAL A 120 4.95 8.57 2.97
C VAL A 120 5.71 7.32 2.56
N GLY A 121 6.08 7.21 1.27
CA GLY A 121 6.85 6.12 0.66
C GLY A 121 8.17 5.74 1.34
N PHE A 122 8.77 6.66 2.11
CA PHE A 122 10.13 6.50 2.64
C PHE A 122 10.27 6.74 4.14
N SER A 123 9.15 7.01 4.84
CA SER A 123 9.16 7.28 6.27
C SER A 123 8.74 6.05 7.06
N GLY A 124 9.32 5.85 8.25
CA GLY A 124 8.89 4.83 9.20
C GLY A 124 7.40 4.90 9.59
N ALA A 125 6.64 5.92 9.16
CA ALA A 125 5.20 6.02 9.31
C ALA A 125 4.42 4.93 8.55
N MET A 126 4.90 4.48 7.38
CA MET A 126 4.26 3.39 6.61
C MET A 126 4.20 2.07 7.38
N THR A 127 5.18 1.84 8.25
CA THR A 127 5.26 0.64 9.11
C THR A 127 4.15 0.59 10.16
N THR A 128 3.53 1.73 10.46
CA THR A 128 2.52 1.84 11.50
C THR A 128 1.13 2.13 10.94
N ASP A 129 0.97 2.74 9.77
CA ASP A 129 -0.34 3.20 9.24
C ASP A 129 -0.95 2.29 8.16
N SER A 130 -0.44 1.07 7.98
CA SER A 130 -0.94 0.07 7.03
C SER A 130 -2.10 -0.77 7.57
N GLY A 131 -2.84 -1.41 6.67
CA GLY A 131 -4.14 -2.03 6.99
C GLY A 131 -3.99 -3.29 7.84
N ILE A 132 -3.21 -4.24 7.33
CA ILE A 132 -2.77 -5.42 8.07
C ILE A 132 -1.24 -5.42 8.09
N VAL A 133 -0.64 -5.57 9.27
CA VAL A 133 0.82 -5.46 9.45
C VAL A 133 1.40 -6.72 10.12
N PRO A 134 1.82 -7.73 9.35
CA PRO A 134 2.52 -8.86 9.94
C PRO A 134 4.02 -8.61 10.10
N GLY A 135 4.58 -9.06 11.21
CA GLY A 135 6.04 -9.17 11.39
C GLY A 135 6.79 -7.89 11.73
N GLY A 136 6.14 -6.72 11.62
CA GLY A 136 6.66 -5.42 12.03
C GLY A 136 7.82 -4.89 11.18
N MET A 137 7.63 -3.70 10.62
CA MET A 137 8.55 -3.15 9.61
C MET A 137 9.53 -2.10 10.15
N ALA A 138 9.48 -1.81 11.46
CA ALA A 138 10.44 -0.90 12.10
C ALA A 138 11.60 -1.67 12.76
N TYR A 139 12.72 -0.97 12.99
CA TYR A 139 13.90 -1.53 13.66
C TYR A 139 13.51 -2.23 14.98
N ASN A 140 13.95 -3.48 15.14
CA ASN A 140 13.70 -4.35 16.30
C ASN A 140 12.34 -5.03 16.39
N HIS A 141 11.60 -5.18 15.28
CA HIS A 141 10.49 -6.13 15.23
C HIS A 141 10.91 -7.45 14.57
N TYR A 142 10.56 -8.56 15.20
CA TYR A 142 11.07 -9.90 14.85
C TYR A 142 9.96 -10.92 14.63
N GLY A 143 8.75 -10.48 14.27
CA GLY A 143 7.67 -11.41 14.00
C GLY A 143 8.01 -12.35 12.85
N ARG A 144 7.61 -13.62 12.98
CA ARG A 144 8.04 -14.68 12.08
C ARG A 144 6.93 -15.67 11.75
N ALA A 145 6.96 -16.21 10.54
CA ALA A 145 6.10 -17.32 10.13
C ALA A 145 4.59 -17.03 10.29
N ASN A 146 4.19 -15.75 10.19
CA ASN A 146 2.79 -15.38 10.20
C ASN A 146 2.17 -15.60 8.81
N ILE A 147 0.90 -15.95 8.76
CA ILE A 147 0.20 -16.27 7.51
C ILE A 147 -1.03 -15.39 7.37
N LEU A 148 -1.13 -14.65 6.28
CA LEU A 148 -2.37 -14.05 5.80
C LEU A 148 -2.84 -14.85 4.58
N LYS A 149 -4.07 -15.36 4.62
CA LYS A 149 -4.62 -16.10 3.49
C LYS A 149 -6.13 -16.01 3.33
N ASN A 150 -6.60 -16.35 2.13
CA ASN A 150 -8.02 -16.49 1.79
C ASN A 150 -8.86 -15.24 2.12
N SER A 151 -8.24 -14.06 2.16
CA SER A 151 -8.85 -12.84 2.71
C SER A 151 -9.07 -11.79 1.64
N VAL A 152 -10.02 -10.90 1.88
CA VAL A 152 -10.27 -9.71 1.07
C VAL A 152 -9.81 -8.48 1.85
N ILE A 153 -8.98 -7.64 1.24
CA ILE A 153 -8.49 -6.40 1.86
C ILE A 153 -8.76 -5.26 0.89
N LYS A 154 -9.59 -4.31 1.31
CA LYS A 154 -10.03 -3.24 0.43
C LYS A 154 -10.11 -1.87 1.09
N ASN A 155 -10.11 -0.83 0.25
CA ASN A 155 -10.22 0.56 0.68
C ASN A 155 -9.11 1.04 1.63
N ALA A 156 -7.90 0.51 1.47
CA ALA A 156 -6.70 0.95 2.21
C ALA A 156 -6.07 2.18 1.54
N LYS A 157 -6.60 3.38 1.79
CA LYS A 157 -6.30 4.58 1.00
C LYS A 157 -5.13 5.44 1.53
N THR A 158 -4.59 5.17 2.72
CA THR A 158 -3.51 6.00 3.31
C THR A 158 -2.11 5.50 2.99
N THR A 159 -1.89 4.18 3.03
CA THR A 159 -0.57 3.56 2.84
C THR A 159 -0.73 2.23 2.08
N ALA A 160 -0.27 1.11 2.62
CA ALA A 160 -0.47 -0.21 2.03
C ALA A 160 -1.69 -0.91 2.65
N ALA A 161 -2.37 -1.71 1.82
CA ALA A 161 -3.29 -2.73 2.30
C ALA A 161 -2.58 -3.68 3.28
N PHE A 162 -1.32 -4.00 2.96
CA PHE A 162 -0.53 -4.96 3.69
C PHE A 162 0.93 -4.56 3.85
N ALA A 163 1.46 -4.76 5.05
CA ALA A 163 2.82 -4.40 5.44
C ALA A 163 3.57 -5.61 6.01
N LEU A 164 4.57 -6.13 5.27
CA LEU A 164 5.38 -7.29 5.62
C LEU A 164 6.65 -6.90 6.33
N GLY A 165 6.74 -7.26 7.59
CA GLY A 165 7.94 -7.18 8.42
C GLY A 165 8.54 -8.55 8.75
N GLY A 166 9.72 -8.53 9.35
CA GLY A 166 10.31 -9.73 9.95
C GLY A 166 10.67 -10.82 8.94
N GLU A 167 10.33 -12.08 9.24
CA GLU A 167 10.85 -13.23 8.49
C GLU A 167 9.79 -14.31 8.19
N GLU A 168 9.92 -14.98 7.04
CA GLU A 168 9.20 -16.24 6.75
C GLU A 168 7.66 -16.17 6.74
N SER A 169 7.11 -14.95 6.76
CA SER A 169 5.69 -14.71 6.68
C SER A 169 5.15 -14.93 5.26
N LYS A 170 3.88 -15.31 5.16
CA LYS A 170 3.24 -15.69 3.90
C LYS A 170 1.97 -14.89 3.65
N VAL A 171 1.80 -14.46 2.41
CA VAL A 171 0.61 -13.76 1.89
C VAL A 171 0.09 -14.56 0.71
N VAL A 172 -0.94 -15.35 0.96
CA VAL A 172 -1.35 -16.36 -0.02
C VAL A 172 -2.85 -16.34 -0.29
N ASN A 173 -3.24 -16.35 -1.57
CA ASN A 173 -4.65 -16.48 -1.96
C ASN A 173 -5.54 -15.37 -1.37
N ASN A 174 -5.11 -14.12 -1.49
CA ASN A 174 -5.89 -12.96 -1.07
C ASN A 174 -6.37 -12.15 -2.27
N ASP A 175 -7.47 -11.43 -2.08
CA ASP A 175 -7.97 -10.41 -2.99
C ASP A 175 -7.69 -9.03 -2.38
N ILE A 176 -6.81 -8.25 -3.02
CA ILE A 176 -6.31 -6.98 -2.49
C ILE A 176 -6.64 -5.89 -3.51
N HIS A 177 -7.56 -4.99 -3.15
CA HIS A 177 -8.02 -3.99 -4.10
C HIS A 177 -8.40 -2.65 -3.49
N ASP A 178 -8.59 -1.64 -4.34
CA ASP A 178 -8.96 -0.30 -3.91
C ASP A 178 -8.00 0.27 -2.85
N ALA A 179 -6.69 0.06 -3.00
CA ALA A 179 -5.69 0.52 -2.05
C ALA A 179 -4.72 1.52 -2.69
N LEU A 180 -4.05 2.33 -1.89
CA LEU A 180 -2.95 3.16 -2.38
C LEU A 180 -1.78 2.26 -2.80
N MET A 181 -1.35 1.34 -1.94
CA MET A 181 -0.40 0.27 -2.29
C MET A 181 -0.95 -1.09 -1.85
N ALA A 182 -0.54 -2.17 -2.52
CA ALA A 182 -0.96 -3.51 -2.10
C ALA A 182 -0.05 -4.05 -0.98
N VAL A 183 1.24 -4.24 -1.27
CA VAL A 183 2.22 -4.74 -0.31
C VAL A 183 3.41 -3.81 -0.19
N ILE A 184 3.76 -3.45 1.03
CA ILE A 184 5.07 -2.89 1.37
C ILE A 184 5.83 -3.92 2.20
N ALA A 185 7.09 -4.20 1.87
CA ALA A 185 7.84 -5.29 2.48
C ALA A 185 9.22 -4.84 2.97
N ASN A 186 9.52 -5.13 4.24
CA ASN A 186 10.77 -4.86 4.92
C ASN A 186 11.18 -6.08 5.75
N GLY A 187 12.01 -6.94 5.20
CA GLY A 187 12.37 -8.20 5.86
C GLY A 187 12.86 -9.27 4.91
N ARG A 188 12.64 -10.54 5.23
CA ARG A 188 13.24 -11.63 4.43
C ARG A 188 12.47 -12.93 4.41
N ARG A 189 12.73 -13.74 3.38
CA ARG A 189 12.18 -15.10 3.23
C ARG A 189 10.66 -15.13 3.17
N PHE A 190 10.06 -14.08 2.63
CA PHE A 190 8.61 -14.06 2.46
C PHE A 190 8.16 -14.94 1.29
N LEU A 191 6.90 -15.35 1.34
CA LEU A 191 6.17 -15.89 0.19
C LEU A 191 4.94 -15.03 -0.09
N ILE A 192 4.90 -14.39 -1.25
CA ILE A 192 3.74 -13.64 -1.74
C ILE A 192 3.21 -14.37 -2.97
N SER A 193 2.10 -15.09 -2.83
CA SER A 193 1.68 -16.00 -3.89
C SER A 193 0.18 -16.18 -4.08
N TYR A 194 -0.26 -16.44 -5.31
CA TYR A 194 -1.66 -16.67 -5.66
C TYR A 194 -2.61 -15.55 -5.24
N ASN A 195 -2.11 -14.32 -5.06
CA ASN A 195 -2.97 -13.17 -4.76
C ASN A 195 -3.51 -12.56 -6.05
N THR A 196 -4.74 -12.04 -5.98
CA THR A 196 -5.29 -11.14 -6.99
C THR A 196 -5.13 -9.72 -6.45
N ILE A 197 -4.40 -8.88 -7.16
CA ILE A 197 -4.08 -7.51 -6.76
C ILE A 197 -4.58 -6.56 -7.84
N HIS A 198 -5.56 -5.71 -7.53
CA HIS A 198 -6.11 -4.80 -8.52
C HIS A 198 -6.60 -3.45 -7.99
N ASP A 199 -6.78 -2.48 -8.89
CA ASP A 199 -7.25 -1.13 -8.54
C ASP A 199 -6.36 -0.43 -7.50
N ILE A 200 -5.05 -0.45 -7.77
CA ILE A 200 -4.03 0.08 -6.87
C ILE A 200 -3.54 1.45 -7.36
N GLY A 201 -3.41 2.39 -6.42
CA GLY A 201 -2.91 3.74 -6.68
C GLY A 201 -1.46 3.77 -7.17
N SER A 202 -0.57 3.07 -6.48
CA SER A 202 0.88 3.03 -6.69
C SER A 202 1.34 1.58 -6.89
N ASN A 203 2.42 1.09 -6.26
CA ASN A 203 3.01 -0.23 -6.55
C ASN A 203 2.21 -1.42 -5.96
N ALA A 204 2.40 -2.59 -6.59
CA ALA A 204 1.90 -3.87 -6.07
C ALA A 204 2.77 -4.39 -4.92
N VAL A 205 4.10 -4.36 -5.09
CA VAL A 205 5.07 -4.71 -4.07
C VAL A 205 6.22 -3.70 -4.10
N GLN A 206 6.53 -3.10 -2.95
CA GLN A 206 7.62 -2.12 -2.80
C GLN A 206 8.45 -2.40 -1.54
N ASP A 207 9.62 -1.75 -1.46
CA ASP A 207 10.51 -1.65 -0.29
C ASP A 207 11.50 -2.84 -0.10
N TYR A 208 12.27 -2.86 1.00
CA TYR A 208 13.41 -3.75 1.22
C TYR A 208 13.08 -5.20 1.64
N TYR A 209 12.99 -6.14 0.70
CA TYR A 209 12.95 -7.58 1.00
C TYR A 209 14.18 -8.35 0.51
N TYR A 210 14.51 -9.45 1.20
CA TYR A 210 15.70 -10.27 0.93
C TYR A 210 15.35 -11.76 0.87
N ASN A 211 15.84 -12.49 -0.14
CA ASN A 211 15.60 -13.93 -0.33
C ASN A 211 14.10 -14.28 -0.29
N THR A 212 13.28 -13.56 -1.05
CA THR A 212 11.82 -13.64 -1.05
C THR A 212 11.32 -14.22 -2.37
N ILE A 213 10.24 -15.00 -2.30
CA ILE A 213 9.57 -15.55 -3.50
C ILE A 213 8.24 -14.82 -3.71
N ILE A 214 8.06 -14.30 -4.93
CA ILE A 214 6.85 -13.62 -5.37
C ILE A 214 6.38 -14.33 -6.62
N GLU A 215 5.32 -15.13 -6.50
CA GLU A 215 4.93 -16.06 -7.57
C GLU A 215 3.43 -16.26 -7.76
N HIS A 216 3.01 -16.52 -9.00
CA HIS A 216 1.62 -16.85 -9.34
C HIS A 216 0.57 -15.81 -8.92
N ASN A 217 0.94 -14.54 -8.79
CA ASN A 217 0.00 -13.46 -8.52
C ASN A 217 -0.62 -12.94 -9.84
N ASP A 218 -1.89 -12.54 -9.81
CA ASP A 218 -2.54 -11.79 -10.89
C ASP A 218 -2.63 -10.31 -10.48
N ILE A 219 -1.95 -9.43 -11.23
CA ILE A 219 -1.70 -8.04 -10.88
C ILE A 219 -2.22 -7.15 -12.00
N SER A 220 -3.22 -6.30 -11.72
CA SER A 220 -3.80 -5.44 -12.75
C SER A 220 -4.32 -4.10 -12.26
N GLN A 221 -4.55 -3.15 -13.17
CA GLN A 221 -5.13 -1.83 -12.81
C GLN A 221 -4.32 -1.11 -11.73
N ILE A 222 -3.00 -1.01 -11.94
CA ILE A 222 -2.01 -0.46 -10.99
C ILE A 222 -1.40 0.84 -11.54
N LEU A 223 -0.81 1.66 -10.67
CA LEU A 223 -0.24 2.99 -10.97
C LEU A 223 -1.30 4.02 -11.41
N LYS A 224 -2.44 4.03 -10.71
CA LYS A 224 -3.54 4.97 -10.95
C LYS A 224 -3.31 6.39 -10.39
N ASP A 225 -2.27 6.59 -9.59
CA ASP A 225 -1.89 7.90 -9.03
C ASP A 225 -1.28 8.87 -10.07
N GLY A 226 -0.95 8.35 -11.25
CA GLY A 226 -0.34 9.11 -12.33
C GLY A 226 1.15 9.35 -12.15
N ASN A 227 1.81 8.66 -11.20
CA ASN A 227 3.26 8.61 -11.14
C ASN A 227 3.80 7.95 -12.42
N LYS A 228 4.88 8.51 -12.92
CA LYS A 228 5.48 8.18 -14.22
C LYS A 228 6.84 7.50 -14.07
N ASP A 229 7.42 7.54 -12.87
CA ASP A 229 8.74 7.00 -12.54
C ASP A 229 8.64 5.77 -11.63
N ASP A 230 7.53 5.02 -11.74
CA ASP A 230 7.27 3.78 -11.01
C ASP A 230 6.84 2.67 -11.99
N GLU A 231 7.00 1.41 -11.59
CA GLU A 231 6.37 0.22 -12.18
C GLU A 231 5.63 -0.55 -11.07
N PRO A 232 4.73 -1.51 -11.37
CA PRO A 232 4.08 -2.34 -10.36
C PRO A 232 5.03 -2.97 -9.33
N PHE A 233 6.30 -3.13 -9.71
CA PHE A 233 7.39 -3.48 -8.83
C PHE A 233 8.58 -2.54 -8.97
N HIS A 234 9.11 -2.09 -7.83
CA HIS A 234 10.16 -1.08 -7.80
C HIS A 234 11.14 -1.23 -6.63
N PRO A 235 12.10 -2.16 -6.69
CA PRO A 235 13.25 -2.16 -5.79
C PRO A 235 14.23 -1.05 -6.18
N TYR A 236 14.88 -0.48 -5.17
CA TYR A 236 15.86 0.58 -5.33
C TYR A 236 17.03 0.37 -4.35
N GLY A 237 18.26 0.47 -4.85
CA GLY A 237 19.47 0.54 -4.02
C GLY A 237 19.73 -0.65 -3.11
N MET A 238 19.32 -1.86 -3.50
CA MET A 238 19.34 -3.04 -2.61
C MET A 238 19.81 -4.34 -3.28
N ASP A 239 20.50 -5.17 -2.50
CA ASP A 239 20.66 -6.59 -2.78
C ASP A 239 19.38 -7.32 -2.36
N VAL A 240 18.62 -7.86 -3.32
CA VAL A 240 17.38 -8.58 -3.02
C VAL A 240 17.63 -10.04 -2.62
N GLY A 241 18.89 -10.49 -2.53
CA GLY A 241 19.27 -11.76 -1.90
C GLY A 241 18.82 -13.01 -2.63
N ASN A 242 18.93 -13.04 -3.96
CA ASN A 242 18.39 -14.10 -4.82
C ASN A 242 16.86 -14.22 -4.71
N SER A 243 16.16 -13.10 -4.50
CA SER A 243 14.70 -13.09 -4.57
C SER A 243 14.24 -13.51 -5.95
N GLU A 244 13.15 -14.28 -5.99
CA GLU A 244 12.59 -14.85 -7.21
C GLU A 244 11.23 -14.24 -7.52
N TRP A 245 11.11 -13.73 -8.74
CA TRP A 245 9.88 -13.21 -9.30
C TRP A 245 9.46 -14.09 -10.46
N ARG A 246 8.45 -14.92 -10.25
CA ARG A 246 8.14 -15.98 -11.21
C ARG A 246 6.66 -16.26 -11.41
N TYR A 247 6.25 -16.50 -12.65
CA TYR A 247 4.88 -16.93 -12.98
C TYR A 247 3.78 -15.94 -12.57
N ASN A 248 4.13 -14.66 -12.33
CA ASN A 248 3.14 -13.61 -12.08
C ASN A 248 2.55 -13.14 -13.41
N ARG A 249 1.27 -12.80 -13.41
CA ARG A 249 0.60 -12.17 -14.55
C ARG A 249 0.41 -10.70 -14.23
N ILE A 250 0.98 -9.81 -15.07
CA ILE A 250 0.88 -8.36 -14.89
C ILE A 250 0.24 -7.75 -16.13
N HIS A 251 -0.87 -7.03 -15.96
CA HIS A 251 -1.61 -6.46 -17.10
C HIS A 251 -2.39 -5.20 -16.74
N ASN A 252 -2.70 -4.36 -17.73
CA ASN A 252 -3.50 -3.13 -17.55
C ASN A 252 -2.95 -2.17 -16.46
N PHE A 253 -1.70 -1.72 -16.58
CA PHE A 253 -1.09 -0.73 -15.68
C PHE A 253 -0.70 0.53 -16.46
N SER A 254 -0.55 1.66 -15.75
CA SER A 254 -0.17 2.94 -16.34
C SER A 254 1.28 3.30 -15.96
N ALA A 255 2.26 2.89 -16.77
CA ALA A 255 3.66 3.30 -16.62
C ALA A 255 4.17 3.97 -17.89
N LEU A 256 5.02 5.01 -17.74
CA LEU A 256 5.62 5.68 -18.90
C LEU A 256 6.93 5.06 -19.37
N HIS A 257 7.72 4.50 -18.46
CA HIS A 257 9.15 4.34 -18.74
C HIS A 257 9.57 2.97 -19.26
N TYR A 258 8.94 1.84 -18.90
CA TYR A 258 9.48 0.55 -19.36
C TYR A 258 8.49 -0.54 -19.74
N ALA A 259 7.17 -0.31 -19.68
CA ALA A 259 6.14 -1.22 -20.21
C ALA A 259 6.38 -2.72 -19.88
N ALA A 260 7.07 -2.99 -18.76
CA ALA A 260 7.59 -4.31 -18.43
C ALA A 260 7.05 -4.81 -17.09
N GLY A 261 6.21 -4.03 -16.40
CA GLY A 261 5.65 -4.41 -15.11
C GLY A 261 6.67 -4.45 -13.97
N LEU A 262 7.92 -4.04 -14.24
CA LEU A 262 9.08 -4.20 -13.36
C LEU A 262 10.10 -3.07 -13.59
N TYR A 263 10.48 -2.36 -12.53
CA TYR A 263 11.51 -1.33 -12.53
C TYR A 263 12.56 -1.61 -11.45
N ALA A 264 13.64 -2.32 -11.82
CA ALA A 264 14.78 -2.50 -10.94
C ALA A 264 15.68 -1.25 -11.01
N ASP A 265 15.48 -0.33 -10.06
CA ASP A 265 16.15 0.96 -10.04
C ASP A 265 17.59 0.84 -9.50
N ASN A 266 18.35 1.92 -9.63
CA ASN A 266 19.79 2.04 -9.41
C ASN A 266 20.28 1.24 -8.20
N GLY A 267 21.28 0.38 -8.43
CA GLY A 267 21.92 -0.40 -7.38
C GLY A 267 21.17 -1.67 -6.96
N THR A 268 20.09 -2.04 -7.66
CA THR A 268 19.43 -3.34 -7.46
C THR A 268 20.30 -4.50 -7.97
N SER A 269 20.48 -5.55 -7.16
CA SER A 269 21.28 -6.73 -7.52
C SER A 269 20.68 -8.04 -6.99
N ASN A 270 21.10 -9.18 -7.57
CA ASN A 270 20.67 -10.54 -7.21
C ASN A 270 19.15 -10.79 -7.30
N LEU A 271 18.49 -10.22 -8.31
CA LEU A 271 17.09 -10.48 -8.62
C LEU A 271 16.98 -11.52 -9.75
N LEU A 272 16.23 -12.61 -9.52
CA LEU A 272 15.85 -13.56 -10.57
C LEU A 272 14.44 -13.28 -11.06
N ILE A 273 14.28 -13.13 -12.38
CA ILE A 273 12.99 -12.92 -13.04
C ILE A 273 12.79 -14.03 -14.05
N CYS A 274 11.69 -14.77 -13.96
CA CYS A 274 11.36 -15.77 -14.97
C CYS A 274 9.85 -15.89 -15.24
N SER A 275 9.50 -16.12 -16.51
CA SER A 275 8.14 -16.51 -16.91
C SER A 275 7.02 -15.55 -16.46
N ILE A 276 7.20 -14.24 -16.67
CA ILE A 276 6.16 -13.23 -16.44
C ILE A 276 5.48 -12.90 -17.78
N PRO A 277 4.28 -13.42 -18.07
CA PRO A 277 3.54 -13.01 -19.27
C PRO A 277 2.94 -11.60 -19.09
N HIS A 278 3.20 -10.72 -20.06
CA HIS A 278 2.61 -9.37 -20.13
C HIS A 278 1.50 -9.34 -21.19
N PHE A 279 0.34 -8.78 -20.86
CA PHE A 279 -0.77 -8.58 -21.81
C PHE A 279 -1.33 -7.15 -21.68
N ASN A 280 -1.63 -6.49 -22.80
CA ASN A 280 -2.14 -5.11 -22.91
C ASN A 280 -1.23 -4.02 -22.31
N LEU A 281 -0.12 -3.74 -23.01
CA LEU A 281 0.71 -2.55 -22.76
C LEU A 281 0.13 -1.38 -23.56
N ARG A 282 -0.38 -0.34 -22.88
CA ARG A 282 -0.80 0.91 -23.54
C ARG A 282 0.40 1.87 -23.54
N LEU A 283 1.12 1.91 -24.67
CA LEU A 283 2.15 2.93 -24.89
C LEU A 283 1.46 4.23 -25.30
N ASP A 284 1.23 5.14 -24.36
CA ASP A 284 0.81 6.50 -24.71
C ASP A 284 2.04 7.25 -25.25
N LEU A 285 2.36 7.01 -26.53
CA LEU A 285 3.30 7.81 -27.32
C LEU A 285 2.72 9.23 -27.45
N VAL A 286 3.06 10.09 -26.50
CA VAL A 286 2.93 11.54 -26.72
C VAL A 286 4.06 11.92 -27.67
N ALA A 287 3.74 12.03 -28.95
CA ALA A 287 4.61 12.67 -29.92
C ALA A 287 4.89 14.10 -29.46
N LEU A 288 6.10 14.34 -28.96
CA LEU A 288 6.63 15.69 -28.81
C LEU A 288 7.00 16.19 -30.21
N ALA A 289 6.20 17.12 -30.72
CA ALA A 289 6.62 18.09 -31.73
C ALA A 289 7.17 19.33 -31.00
#